data_AF-R9XZ46-F1
#
_entry.id   AF-R9XZ46-F1
#
_cell.length_a   1.000
_cell.length_b   1.000
_cell.length_c   1.000
_cell.angle_alpha   90.00
_cell.angle_beta   90.00
_cell.angle_gamma   90.00
#
_symmetry.space_group_name_H-M   'P 1'
#
loop_
_entity.id
_entity.type
_entity.pdbx_description
1 polymer ?
#
loop_
_entity_poly.entity_id
_entity_poly.type
_entity_poly.pdbx_seq_one_letter_code
_entity_poly.pdbx_strand_id
1 'polypeptide(L)'
;LNEINETVDKLLNAIKIDDIPNAIKFLPKSEKKNGRAKRPPNSNILCSNQLMNFGIRKIAENICEKYDYDKQRILILSRQFTGRIWKEIISVETKKYFENLAKDIDNLHKEKYPDYKLVKSRRKKSTVNFSVKIL
;
A
#
# COMPACT_ATOMS: atom_id res chain seq x y z
N LEU A 1 -18.39 10.99 -0.59
CA LEU A 1 -18.66 9.65 -1.17
C LEU A 1 -18.46 9.68 -2.68
N ASN A 2 -19.03 10.66 -3.39
CA ASN A 2 -18.85 10.83 -4.85
C ASN A 2 -17.38 10.84 -5.29
N GLU A 3 -16.53 11.66 -4.66
CA GLU A 3 -15.09 11.71 -5.01
C GLU A 3 -14.35 10.36 -4.82
N ILE A 4 -14.78 9.54 -3.86
CA ILE A 4 -14.21 8.20 -3.64
C ILE A 4 -14.64 7.27 -4.77
N ASN A 5 -15.92 7.26 -5.13
CA ASN A 5 -16.44 6.45 -6.23
C ASN A 5 -15.78 6.85 -7.55
N GLU A 6 -15.67 8.15 -7.84
CA GLU A 6 -14.95 8.65 -9.02
C GLU A 6 -13.48 8.20 -9.05
N THR A 7 -12.81 8.16 -7.90
CA THR A 7 -11.43 7.66 -7.80
C THR A 7 -11.35 6.16 -8.09
N VAL A 8 -12.34 5.39 -7.64
CA VAL A 8 -12.45 3.96 -7.96
C VAL A 8 -12.75 3.75 -9.44
N ASP A 9 -13.65 4.53 -10.03
CA ASP A 9 -13.98 4.44 -11.46
C ASP A 9 -12.77 4.75 -12.35
N LYS A 10 -11.97 5.75 -11.98
CA LYS A 10 -10.69 6.04 -12.64
C LYS A 10 -9.74 4.85 -12.60
N LEU A 11 -9.61 4.20 -11.44
CA LEU A 11 -8.80 2.99 -11.29
C LEU A 11 -9.31 1.85 -12.19
N LEU A 12 -10.62 1.60 -12.17
CA LEU A 12 -11.22 0.53 -12.97
C LEU A 12 -11.09 0.80 -14.46
N ASN A 13 -11.23 2.06 -14.89
CA ASN A 13 -11.01 2.45 -16.26
C ASN A 13 -9.55 2.23 -16.67
N ALA A 14 -8.59 2.65 -15.85
CA ALA A 14 -7.16 2.44 -16.11
C ALA A 14 -6.80 0.96 -16.27
N ILE A 15 -7.41 0.07 -15.48
CA ILE A 15 -7.26 -1.38 -15.65
C ILE A 15 -7.82 -1.85 -17.00
N LYS A 16 -9.01 -1.37 -17.38
CA LYS A 16 -9.67 -1.76 -18.64
C LYS A 16 -8.87 -1.36 -19.87
N ILE A 17 -8.20 -0.22 -19.83
CA ILE A 17 -7.40 0.30 -20.95
C ILE A 17 -5.90 -0.04 -20.83
N ASP A 18 -5.53 -0.89 -19.86
CA ASP A 18 -4.14 -1.29 -19.58
C ASP A 18 -3.16 -0.11 -19.30
N ASP A 19 -3.67 0.95 -18.67
CA ASP A 19 -2.90 2.14 -18.27
C ASP A 19 -2.31 2.01 -16.85
N ILE A 20 -2.42 0.83 -16.24
CA ILE A 20 -1.67 0.53 -15.03
C ILE A 20 -0.24 0.16 -15.44
N PRO A 21 0.80 0.76 -14.80
CA PRO A 21 2.18 0.43 -15.13
C PRO A 21 2.46 -1.08 -15.08
N ASN A 22 3.35 -1.57 -15.93
CA ASN A 22 3.73 -2.98 -15.89
C ASN A 22 4.58 -3.33 -14.65
N ALA A 23 4.76 -4.64 -14.41
CA ALA A 23 5.46 -5.18 -13.24
C ALA A 23 6.88 -4.58 -13.03
N ILE A 24 7.63 -4.33 -14.10
CA ILE A 24 8.99 -3.77 -14.03
C ILE A 24 9.00 -2.41 -13.31
N LYS A 25 7.99 -1.57 -13.54
CA LYS A 25 7.89 -0.23 -12.92
C LYS A 25 7.69 -0.31 -11.40
N PHE A 26 7.21 -1.43 -10.87
CA PHE A 26 6.97 -1.63 -9.45
C PHE A 26 8.10 -2.36 -8.72
N LEU A 27 9.16 -2.78 -9.43
CA LEU A 27 10.33 -3.33 -8.77
C LEU A 27 10.94 -2.30 -7.82
N PRO A 28 11.39 -2.72 -6.62
CA PRO A 28 12.11 -1.83 -5.74
C PRO A 28 13.35 -1.24 -6.42
N LYS A 29 13.37 0.08 -6.55
CA LYS A 29 14.44 0.83 -7.24
C LYS A 29 15.76 0.85 -6.47
N SER A 30 15.73 0.53 -5.18
CA SER A 30 16.92 0.54 -4.33
C SER A 30 16.86 -0.56 -3.29
N GLU A 31 18.03 -0.97 -2.83
CA GLU A 31 18.19 -1.77 -1.63
C GLU A 31 17.93 -0.96 -0.36
N LYS A 32 17.92 -1.64 0.76
CA LYS A 32 17.97 -1.05 2.10
C LYS A 32 19.39 -0.52 2.38
N LYS A 33 19.54 0.31 3.40
CA LYS A 33 20.85 0.85 3.84
C LYS A 33 21.91 -0.23 4.12
N ASN A 34 21.48 -1.45 4.43
CA ASN A 34 22.36 -2.59 4.71
C ASN A 34 22.60 -3.50 3.50
N GLY A 35 22.40 -3.00 2.27
CA GLY A 35 22.61 -3.75 1.02
C GLY A 35 21.59 -4.87 0.77
N ARG A 36 20.54 -5.00 1.59
CA ARG A 36 19.51 -6.04 1.38
C ARG A 36 18.41 -5.53 0.48
N ALA A 37 17.97 -6.37 -0.46
CA ALA A 37 16.80 -6.08 -1.29
C ALA A 37 15.57 -5.72 -0.43
N LYS A 38 14.79 -4.75 -0.92
CA LYS A 38 13.50 -4.38 -0.34
C LYS A 38 12.45 -5.39 -0.78
N ARG A 39 11.48 -5.68 0.10
CA ARG A 39 10.37 -6.58 -0.24
C ARG A 39 9.58 -5.99 -1.41
N PRO A 40 9.20 -6.79 -2.43
CA PRO A 40 8.28 -6.33 -3.46
C PRO A 40 6.89 -6.05 -2.86
N PRO A 41 6.13 -5.09 -3.43
CA PRO A 41 4.77 -4.80 -2.98
C PRO A 41 3.83 -5.99 -3.20
N ASN A 42 2.82 -6.15 -2.32
CA ASN A 42 1.74 -7.11 -2.53
C ASN A 42 0.53 -6.45 -3.24
N SER A 43 -0.48 -7.24 -3.60
CA SER A 43 -1.67 -6.79 -4.34
C SER A 43 -2.39 -5.60 -3.69
N ASN A 44 -2.62 -5.63 -2.37
CA ASN A 44 -3.24 -4.53 -1.64
C ASN A 44 -2.38 -3.26 -1.70
N ILE A 45 -1.06 -3.37 -1.51
CA ILE A 45 -0.16 -2.20 -1.59
C ILE A 45 -0.16 -1.62 -3.01
N LEU A 46 -0.18 -2.45 -4.05
CA LEU A 46 -0.28 -2.00 -5.44
C LEU A 46 -1.58 -1.23 -5.67
N CYS A 47 -2.73 -1.82 -5.35
CA CYS A 47 -4.03 -1.19 -5.49
C CYS A 47 -4.12 0.12 -4.68
N SER A 48 -3.71 0.09 -3.42
CA SER A 48 -3.70 1.27 -2.54
C SER A 48 -2.85 2.41 -3.10
N ASN A 49 -1.68 2.12 -3.66
CA ASN A 49 -0.84 3.15 -4.24
C ASN A 49 -1.48 3.76 -5.50
N GLN A 50 -2.15 2.95 -6.33
CA GLN A 50 -2.90 3.47 -7.47
C GLN A 50 -4.06 4.36 -7.03
N LEU A 51 -4.85 3.93 -6.04
CA LEU A 51 -5.92 4.75 -5.46
C LEU A 51 -5.40 6.09 -4.92
N MET A 52 -4.23 6.09 -4.27
CA MET A 52 -3.58 7.33 -3.83
C MET A 52 -3.22 8.25 -4.99
N ASN A 53 -2.68 7.69 -6.08
CA ASN A 53 -2.32 8.45 -7.28
C ASN A 53 -3.56 9.02 -8.00
N PHE A 54 -4.66 8.28 -8.04
CA PHE A 54 -5.88 8.71 -8.74
C PHE A 54 -6.71 9.75 -8.00
N GLY A 55 -6.59 9.87 -6.67
CA GLY A 55 -7.32 10.91 -5.96
C GLY A 55 -7.42 10.77 -4.45
N ILE A 56 -7.22 9.58 -3.87
CA ILE A 56 -7.41 9.39 -2.42
C ILE A 56 -6.48 10.29 -1.58
N ARG A 57 -5.27 10.58 -2.06
CA ARG A 57 -4.38 11.51 -1.39
C ARG A 57 -4.95 12.93 -1.36
N LYS A 58 -5.48 13.40 -2.49
CA LYS A 58 -6.05 14.75 -2.60
C LYS A 58 -7.30 14.90 -1.74
N ILE A 59 -8.14 13.86 -1.66
CA ILE A 59 -9.29 13.82 -0.76
C ILE A 59 -8.83 13.97 0.70
N ALA A 60 -7.78 13.24 1.10
CA ALA A 60 -7.23 13.35 2.46
C ALA A 60 -6.62 14.74 2.73
N GLU A 61 -5.96 15.35 1.74
CA GLU A 61 -5.45 16.74 1.82
C GLU A 61 -6.59 17.73 2.06
N ASN A 62 -7.66 17.67 1.26
CA ASN A 62 -8.82 18.55 1.39
C ASN A 62 -9.51 18.39 2.76
N ILE A 63 -9.59 17.16 3.30
CA ILE A 63 -10.11 16.91 4.65
C ILE A 63 -9.20 17.56 5.69
N CYS A 64 -7.88 17.36 5.60
CA CYS A 64 -6.97 17.98 6.56
C CYS A 64 -7.05 19.52 6.52
N GLU A 65 -7.12 20.12 5.34
CA GLU A 65 -7.28 21.58 5.18
C GLU A 65 -8.59 22.08 5.79
N LYS A 66 -9.71 21.40 5.51
CA LYS A 66 -11.04 21.79 6.01
C LYS A 66 -11.14 21.76 7.54
N TYR A 67 -10.45 20.84 8.19
CA TYR A 67 -10.53 20.62 9.64
C TYR A 67 -9.26 21.05 10.40
N ASP A 68 -8.37 21.80 9.74
CA ASP A 68 -7.08 22.28 10.29
C ASP A 68 -6.26 21.16 10.96
N TYR A 69 -6.17 20.01 10.29
CA TYR A 69 -5.36 18.90 10.74
C TYR A 69 -3.93 19.01 10.23
N ASP A 70 -2.99 18.58 11.09
CA ASP A 70 -1.58 18.49 10.75
C ASP A 70 -1.34 17.64 9.47
N LYS A 71 -0.42 18.12 8.61
CA LYS A 71 -0.12 17.51 7.32
C LYS A 71 0.38 16.06 7.42
N GLN A 72 0.97 15.66 8.56
CA GLN A 72 1.36 14.26 8.80
C GLN A 72 0.15 13.32 8.81
N ARG A 73 -1.06 13.82 9.11
CA ARG A 73 -2.30 13.02 9.07
C ARG A 73 -2.76 12.66 7.67
N ILE A 74 -2.32 13.38 6.63
CA ILE A 74 -2.71 13.11 5.23
C ILE A 74 -2.44 11.65 4.88
N LEU A 75 -1.21 11.17 5.11
CA LEU A 75 -0.85 9.78 4.79
C LEU A 75 -1.61 8.76 5.63
N ILE A 76 -1.91 9.09 6.89
CA ILE A 76 -2.69 8.22 7.79
C ILE A 76 -4.12 8.07 7.25
N LEU A 77 -4.78 9.18 6.93
CA LEU A 77 -6.13 9.20 6.37
C LEU A 77 -6.17 8.51 5.01
N SER A 78 -5.22 8.79 4.12
CA SER A 78 -5.15 8.11 2.82
C SER A 78 -5.04 6.60 2.98
N ARG A 79 -4.20 6.10 3.90
CA ARG A 79 -4.07 4.65 4.16
C ARG A 79 -5.34 4.05 4.76
N GLN A 80 -6.04 4.78 5.62
CA GLN A 80 -7.33 4.33 6.14
C GLN A 80 -8.37 4.20 5.04
N PHE A 81 -8.47 5.19 4.14
CA PHE A 81 -9.36 5.14 2.99
C PHE A 81 -9.02 3.99 2.05
N THR A 82 -7.78 3.87 1.59
CA THR A 82 -7.42 2.78 0.66
C THR A 82 -7.62 1.40 1.29
N GLY A 83 -7.39 1.27 2.60
CA GLY A 83 -7.64 0.05 3.35
C GLY A 83 -9.13 -0.33 3.41
N ARG A 84 -10.03 0.64 3.59
CA ARG A 84 -11.49 0.41 3.53
C ARG A 84 -11.95 0.11 2.12
N ILE A 85 -11.54 0.91 1.14
CA ILE A 85 -11.85 0.72 -0.28
C ILE A 85 -11.46 -0.70 -0.73
N TRP A 86 -10.24 -1.15 -0.41
CA TRP A 86 -9.79 -2.51 -0.71
C TRP A 86 -10.70 -3.60 -0.11
N LYS A 87 -11.13 -3.42 1.13
CA LYS A 87 -11.95 -4.42 1.84
C LYS A 87 -13.38 -4.45 1.33
N GLU A 88 -13.97 -3.28 1.14
CA GLU A 88 -15.43 -3.09 1.06
C GLU A 88 -15.91 -2.76 -0.36
N ILE A 89 -15.08 -2.15 -1.21
CA ILE A 89 -15.50 -1.62 -2.52
C ILE A 89 -14.87 -2.38 -3.68
N ILE A 90 -13.57 -2.70 -3.60
CA ILE A 90 -12.86 -3.37 -4.69
C ILE A 90 -13.38 -4.80 -4.89
N SER A 91 -13.81 -5.09 -6.12
CA SER A 91 -14.35 -6.39 -6.52
C SER A 91 -13.31 -7.51 -6.49
N VAL A 92 -13.75 -8.77 -6.48
CA VAL A 92 -12.86 -9.93 -6.50
C VAL A 92 -12.00 -9.97 -7.76
N GLU A 93 -12.57 -9.61 -8.90
CA GLU A 93 -11.87 -9.57 -10.20
C GLU A 93 -10.75 -8.54 -10.18
N THR A 94 -11.02 -7.36 -9.61
CA THR A 94 -10.03 -6.30 -9.46
C THR A 94 -8.93 -6.71 -8.47
N LYS A 95 -9.27 -7.41 -7.39
CA LYS A 95 -8.27 -8.00 -6.48
C LYS A 95 -7.39 -9.01 -7.21
N LYS A 96 -7.98 -9.89 -8.01
CA LYS A 96 -7.28 -10.90 -8.82
C LYS A 96 -6.33 -10.27 -9.84
N TYR A 97 -6.73 -9.17 -10.46
CA TYR A 97 -5.84 -8.37 -11.33
C TYR A 97 -4.55 -7.97 -10.59
N PHE A 98 -4.69 -7.35 -9.40
CA PHE A 98 -3.53 -6.94 -8.61
C PHE A 98 -2.74 -8.10 -8.00
N GLU A 99 -3.37 -9.24 -7.77
CA GLU A 99 -2.68 -10.47 -7.36
C GLU A 99 -1.80 -11.03 -8.48
N ASN A 100 -2.28 -11.04 -9.72
CA ASN A 100 -1.48 -11.45 -10.86
C ASN A 100 -0.31 -10.49 -11.07
N LEU A 101 -0.56 -9.18 -11.05
CA LEU A 101 0.51 -8.18 -11.12
C LEU A 101 1.54 -8.35 -10.00
N ALA A 102 1.11 -8.65 -8.76
CA ALA A 102 2.01 -8.91 -7.66
C ALA A 102 2.86 -10.19 -7.85
N LYS A 103 2.30 -11.24 -8.48
CA LYS A 103 3.05 -12.45 -8.84
C LYS A 103 4.12 -12.14 -9.88
N ASP A 104 3.79 -11.37 -10.91
CA ASP A 104 4.74 -10.99 -11.96
C ASP A 104 5.89 -10.17 -11.37
N ILE A 105 5.58 -9.22 -10.47
CA ILE A 105 6.59 -8.45 -9.75
C ILE A 105 7.46 -9.37 -8.87
N ASP A 106 6.87 -10.35 -8.18
CA ASP A 106 7.61 -11.29 -7.33
C ASP A 106 8.56 -12.18 -8.15
N ASN A 107 8.14 -12.64 -9.34
CA ASN A 107 8.98 -13.40 -10.27
C ASN A 107 10.18 -12.56 -10.72
N LEU A 108 9.93 -11.35 -11.23
CA LEU A 108 11.00 -10.43 -11.63
C LEU A 108 11.92 -10.06 -10.45
N HIS A 109 11.36 -9.95 -9.24
CA HIS A 109 12.15 -9.68 -8.05
C HIS A 109 13.06 -10.86 -7.69
N LYS A 110 12.59 -12.10 -7.82
CA LYS A 110 13.40 -13.31 -7.60
C LYS A 110 14.52 -13.46 -8.63
N GLU A 111 14.25 -13.15 -9.88
CA GLU A 111 15.28 -13.12 -10.93
C GLU A 111 16.37 -12.08 -10.61
N LYS A 112 15.95 -10.89 -10.17
CA LYS A 112 16.88 -9.80 -9.80
C LYS A 112 17.65 -10.08 -8.51
N TYR A 113 17.03 -10.76 -7.56
CA TYR A 113 17.60 -11.05 -6.23
C TYR A 113 17.39 -12.53 -5.86
N PRO A 114 18.14 -13.45 -6.48
CA PRO A 114 17.94 -14.90 -6.31
C PRO A 114 18.14 -15.37 -4.85
N ASP A 115 19.02 -14.70 -4.10
CA ASP A 115 19.29 -15.01 -2.70
C ASP A 115 18.34 -14.33 -1.71
N TYR A 116 17.35 -13.56 -2.20
CA TYR A 116 16.43 -12.87 -1.32
C TYR A 116 15.58 -13.85 -0.51
N LYS A 117 15.67 -13.73 0.82
CA LYS A 117 14.80 -14.43 1.76
C LYS A 117 13.99 -13.43 2.58
N LEU A 118 12.69 -13.66 2.68
CA LEU A 118 11.84 -12.87 3.56
C LEU A 118 12.19 -13.15 5.02
N VAL A 119 12.93 -12.24 5.65
CA VAL A 119 13.20 -12.29 7.08
C VAL A 119 11.99 -11.75 7.85
N LYS A 120 11.23 -12.64 8.49
CA LYS A 120 10.21 -12.24 9.46
C LYS A 120 10.90 -11.75 10.73
N SER A 121 10.76 -10.47 11.07
CA SER A 121 11.23 -9.98 12.37
C SER A 121 10.38 -10.62 13.48
N ARG A 122 10.99 -11.46 14.32
CA ARG A 122 10.34 -11.90 15.56
C ARG A 122 10.24 -10.67 16.48
N ARG A 123 9.02 -10.25 16.85
CA ARG A 123 8.86 -9.26 17.92
C ARG A 123 9.46 -9.86 19.19
N LYS A 124 10.48 -9.22 19.76
CA LYS A 124 10.89 -9.53 21.14
C LYS A 124 9.70 -9.20 22.04
N LYS A 125 9.13 -10.19 22.73
CA LYS A 125 8.16 -9.93 23.80
C LYS A 125 8.93 -9.18 24.89
N SER A 126 8.69 -7.89 25.05
CA SER A 126 9.14 -7.17 26.25
C SER A 126 8.21 -7.57 27.39
N THR A 127 8.73 -8.27 28.40
CA THR A 127 8.03 -8.47 29.67
C THR A 127 7.91 -7.10 30.34
N VAL A 128 6.73 -6.47 30.26
CA VAL A 128 6.48 -5.22 30.98
C VAL A 128 6.17 -5.62 32.43
N ASN A 129 7.16 -5.50 33.32
CA ASN A 129 6.93 -5.62 34.75
C ASN A 129 6.32 -4.31 35.25
N PHE A 130 5.02 -4.31 35.52
CA PHE A 130 4.39 -3.22 36.26
C PHE A 130 4.76 -3.35 37.73
N SER A 131 5.69 -2.52 38.22
CA SER A 131 5.92 -2.36 39.65
C SER A 131 4.84 -1.44 40.20
N VAL A 132 3.78 -2.00 40.78
CA VAL A 132 2.81 -1.24 41.57
C VAL A 132 3.49 -0.88 42.89
N LYS A 133 3.83 0.40 43.06
CA LYS A 133 4.12 0.94 44.39
C LYS A 133 2.78 1.26 45.06
N ILE A 134 2.42 0.48 46.07
CA ILE A 134 1.36 0.85 47.01
C ILE A 134 2.00 1.84 47.99
N LEU A 135 1.39 3.03 48.10
CA LEU A 135 1.74 4.07 49.08
C LEU A 135 1.23 3.68 50.46
#